data_AF-A0AAD8EZJ5-F1
#
_entry.id   AF-A0AAD8EZJ5-F1
#
_cell.length_a   1.000
_cell.length_b   1.000
_cell.length_c   1.000
_cell.angle_alpha   90.00
_cell.angle_beta   90.00
_cell.angle_gamma   90.00
#
_symmetry.space_group_name_H-M   'P 1'
#
loop_
_entity.id
_entity.type
_entity.pdbx_description
1 polymer ?
#
loop_
_entity_poly.entity_id
_entity_poly.type
_entity_poly.pdbx_seq_one_letter_code
_entity_poly.pdbx_strand_id
1 'polypeptide(L)'
;MQTLQNVSHRLDIVWDCYRSDSLKAFTRERRGLEKRKRVTPETVLPSQWGSFLRMDANKTQLFAFLARYLLTVQSEKLIVTAHGPDVISNKPIDHTNLSPCNHEEADTRMMIHLAHAAEHCRRILIRTVDTDVVVLSVAAMTRHPHLQLWIAMGAGKDFRYIAEHYISKVLGVAKAQCLPLFHSFTANDMSVLERFVTLLYDRGSNCHDVNSARKYMFTFGRQIENIPPTSEALFQHCKRAIYQGGHIWSQAHERQPVLPDPSDCGWQFMDRQWQPFWTVLPQASLTCRELLKCACKKECRSKRCKCNKAGLKCTALCSCVCGADFPVQHPV
;
A
#
# COMPACT_ATOMS: atom_id res chain seq x y z
N MET A 1 23.30 11.45 19.77
CA MET A 1 22.27 10.62 19.11
C MET A 1 22.79 9.26 18.65
N GLN A 2 23.94 9.17 17.97
CA GLN A 2 24.74 7.91 17.94
C GLN A 2 24.96 7.37 19.37
N THR A 3 25.11 8.28 20.34
CA THR A 3 25.10 8.00 21.77
C THR A 3 23.86 7.23 22.26
N LEU A 4 22.64 7.49 21.76
CA LEU A 4 21.43 6.79 22.20
C LEU A 4 21.44 5.30 21.85
N GLN A 5 22.07 4.93 20.72
CA GLN A 5 22.26 3.51 20.37
C GLN A 5 23.24 2.82 21.32
N ASN A 6 24.26 3.54 21.79
CA ASN A 6 25.26 3.01 22.71
C ASN A 6 24.80 3.00 24.18
N VAL A 7 23.89 3.91 24.58
CA VAL A 7 23.36 3.98 25.96
C VAL A 7 21.98 3.33 26.14
N SER A 8 21.43 2.67 25.11
CA SER A 8 20.12 2.02 25.26
C SER A 8 20.19 0.81 26.19
N HIS A 9 19.28 0.72 27.15
CA HIS A 9 19.13 -0.45 28.03
C HIS A 9 18.20 -1.52 27.44
N ARG A 10 17.42 -1.16 26.42
CA ARG A 10 16.44 -1.99 25.74
C ARG A 10 16.58 -1.87 24.22
N LEU A 11 16.41 -2.97 23.50
CA LEU A 11 16.41 -3.06 22.06
C LEU A 11 15.26 -3.94 21.59
N ASP A 12 14.36 -3.37 20.80
CA ASP A 12 13.23 -4.09 20.22
C ASP A 12 13.49 -4.30 18.72
N ILE A 13 13.37 -5.54 18.25
CA ILE A 13 13.53 -5.91 16.83
C ILE A 13 12.22 -6.53 16.34
N VAL A 14 11.59 -5.85 15.39
CA VAL A 14 10.27 -6.21 14.86
C VAL A 14 10.40 -6.71 13.43
N TRP A 15 9.62 -7.72 13.06
CA TRP A 15 9.61 -8.34 11.74
C TRP A 15 8.20 -8.40 11.19
N ASP A 16 8.07 -8.43 9.86
CA ASP A 16 6.80 -8.78 9.21
C ASP A 16 6.38 -10.21 9.59
N CYS A 17 5.08 -10.45 9.58
CA CYS A 17 4.47 -11.76 9.72
C CYS A 17 3.72 -12.14 8.43
N TYR A 18 4.36 -12.95 7.57
CA TYR A 18 3.76 -13.39 6.30
C TYR A 18 2.66 -14.44 6.53
N ARG A 19 1.42 -14.07 6.24
CA ARG A 19 0.24 -14.95 6.32
C ARG A 19 -0.25 -15.33 4.93
N SER A 20 -0.72 -16.57 4.77
CA SER A 20 -1.25 -17.08 3.50
C SER A 20 -2.62 -16.50 3.13
N ASP A 21 -3.41 -16.10 4.12
CA ASP A 21 -4.74 -15.50 3.98
C ASP A 21 -4.70 -13.97 3.80
N SER A 22 -3.51 -13.38 3.66
CA SER A 22 -3.31 -11.93 3.55
C SER A 22 -3.78 -11.35 2.21
N LEU A 23 -4.30 -10.12 2.24
CA LEU A 23 -4.54 -9.29 1.05
C LEU A 23 -3.29 -9.04 0.21
N LYS A 24 -2.11 -9.06 0.85
CA LYS A 24 -0.83 -8.88 0.17
C LYS A 24 -0.32 -10.17 -0.47
N ALA A 25 -0.88 -11.34 -0.14
CA ALA A 25 -0.45 -12.63 -0.68
C ALA A 25 -0.47 -12.64 -2.21
N PHE A 26 -1.55 -12.17 -2.83
CA PHE A 26 -1.66 -12.07 -4.29
C PHE A 26 -0.57 -11.20 -4.91
N THR A 27 -0.29 -10.03 -4.31
CA THR A 27 0.76 -9.15 -4.82
C THR A 27 2.16 -9.74 -4.65
N ARG A 28 2.37 -10.63 -3.67
CA ARG A 28 3.64 -11.32 -3.43
C ARG A 28 3.83 -12.45 -4.42
N GLU A 29 2.80 -13.24 -4.71
CA GLU A 29 2.87 -14.32 -5.71
C GLU A 29 3.25 -13.77 -7.09
N ARG A 30 2.69 -12.62 -7.49
CA ARG A 30 3.05 -11.95 -8.75
C ARG A 30 4.51 -11.53 -8.86
N ARG A 31 5.28 -11.48 -7.76
CA ARG A 31 6.72 -11.14 -7.78
C ARG A 31 7.59 -12.33 -8.19
N GLY A 32 7.01 -13.52 -8.35
CA GLY A 32 7.65 -14.71 -8.91
C GLY A 32 7.88 -15.81 -7.89
N LEU A 33 7.79 -17.07 -8.36
CA LEU A 33 8.09 -18.27 -7.59
C LEU A 33 9.59 -18.56 -7.70
N GLU A 34 10.32 -18.28 -6.62
CA GLU A 34 11.74 -18.58 -6.52
C GLU A 34 11.98 -19.81 -5.64
N LYS A 35 13.18 -20.38 -5.70
CA LYS A 35 13.46 -21.62 -4.95
C LYS A 35 13.44 -21.37 -3.44
N ARG A 36 12.70 -22.21 -2.72
CA ARG A 36 12.75 -22.27 -1.26
C ARG A 36 14.15 -22.71 -0.84
N LYS A 37 14.74 -21.99 0.12
CA LYS A 37 16.03 -22.31 0.73
C LYS A 37 15.84 -22.40 2.24
N ARG A 38 16.29 -23.49 2.83
CA ARG A 38 16.27 -23.67 4.29
C ARG A 38 17.22 -22.66 4.93
N VAL A 39 16.82 -22.07 6.05
CA VAL A 39 17.67 -21.15 6.84
C VAL A 39 18.08 -21.83 8.15
N THR A 40 19.39 -22.03 8.32
CA THR A 40 20.09 -22.60 9.49
C THR A 40 21.40 -21.83 9.71
N PRO A 41 22.08 -21.97 10.86
CA PRO A 41 23.39 -21.33 11.08
C PRO A 41 24.43 -21.67 9.99
N GLU A 42 24.37 -22.86 9.41
CA GLU A 42 25.29 -23.37 8.39
C GLU A 42 24.85 -23.00 6.96
N THR A 43 23.70 -22.34 6.81
CA THR A 43 23.18 -21.97 5.50
C THR A 43 24.08 -20.92 4.85
N VAL A 44 24.72 -21.30 3.73
CA VAL A 44 25.49 -20.37 2.90
C VAL A 44 24.62 -19.19 2.51
N LEU A 45 25.12 -17.96 2.70
CA LEU A 45 24.38 -16.75 2.35
C LEU A 45 23.96 -16.78 0.87
N PRO A 46 22.71 -16.41 0.55
CA PRO A 46 22.26 -16.36 -0.84
C PRO A 46 23.07 -15.31 -1.61
N SER A 47 23.61 -15.69 -2.77
CA SER A 47 24.26 -14.74 -3.69
C SER A 47 23.26 -13.77 -4.32
N GLN A 48 22.01 -14.23 -4.51
CA GLN A 48 20.90 -13.43 -5.06
C GLN A 48 19.86 -13.13 -3.98
N TRP A 49 20.16 -12.19 -3.09
CA TRP A 49 19.25 -11.76 -2.01
C TRP A 49 17.87 -11.35 -2.52
N GLY A 50 17.78 -10.68 -3.67
CA GLY A 50 16.50 -10.26 -4.25
C GLY A 50 15.55 -11.43 -4.56
N SER A 51 16.07 -12.53 -5.10
CA SER A 51 15.28 -13.75 -5.35
C SER A 51 14.92 -14.45 -4.03
N PHE A 52 15.88 -14.58 -3.11
CA PHE A 52 15.65 -15.21 -1.82
C PHE A 52 14.52 -14.53 -1.02
N LEU A 53 14.49 -13.19 -1.00
CA LEU A 53 13.49 -12.39 -0.28
C LEU A 53 12.12 -12.32 -0.97
N ARG A 54 11.98 -12.79 -2.21
CA ARG A 54 10.65 -12.91 -2.86
C ARG A 54 9.82 -14.05 -2.27
N MET A 55 10.46 -15.06 -1.68
CA MET A 55 9.77 -16.20 -1.09
C MET A 55 9.39 -15.95 0.36
N ASP A 56 8.09 -15.95 0.65
CA ASP A 56 7.56 -15.75 2.01
C ASP A 56 8.11 -16.79 3.00
N ALA A 57 8.18 -18.07 2.61
CA ALA A 57 8.74 -19.11 3.45
C ALA A 57 10.22 -18.87 3.84
N ASN A 58 11.01 -18.28 2.94
CA ASN A 58 12.41 -17.96 3.22
C ASN A 58 12.51 -16.82 4.24
N LYS A 59 11.68 -15.79 4.09
CA LYS A 59 11.63 -14.66 5.03
C LYS A 59 11.11 -15.10 6.40
N THR A 60 10.05 -15.91 6.45
CA THR A 60 9.53 -16.46 7.71
C THR A 60 10.59 -17.27 8.45
N GLN A 61 11.35 -18.12 7.75
CA GLN A 61 12.45 -18.86 8.37
C GLN A 61 13.61 -17.95 8.79
N LEU A 62 13.96 -16.96 7.96
CA LEU A 62 15.01 -16.01 8.28
C LEU A 62 14.68 -15.21 9.54
N PHE A 63 13.47 -14.66 9.65
CA PHE A 63 13.06 -13.88 10.82
C PHE A 63 12.99 -14.74 12.07
N ALA A 64 12.46 -15.96 11.98
CA ALA A 64 12.43 -16.88 13.11
C ALA A 64 13.84 -17.32 13.55
N PHE A 65 14.77 -17.47 12.60
CA PHE A 65 16.17 -17.75 12.89
C PHE A 65 16.84 -16.55 13.59
N LEU A 66 16.74 -15.35 13.02
CA LEU A 66 17.32 -14.12 13.56
C LEU A 66 16.76 -13.80 14.94
N ALA A 67 15.45 -13.93 15.15
CA ALA A 67 14.81 -13.72 16.44
C ALA A 67 15.42 -14.61 17.54
N ARG A 68 15.63 -15.91 17.26
CA ARG A 68 16.28 -16.83 18.21
C ARG A 68 17.76 -16.54 18.39
N TYR A 69 18.47 -16.24 17.32
CA TYR A 69 19.90 -15.92 17.37
C TYR A 69 20.17 -14.65 18.19
N LEU A 70 19.30 -13.65 18.11
CA LEU A 70 19.40 -12.44 18.93
C LEU A 70 19.37 -12.73 20.44
N LEU A 71 18.72 -13.82 20.87
CA LEU A 71 18.70 -14.21 22.29
C LEU A 71 20.01 -14.86 22.75
N THR A 72 20.85 -15.35 21.82
CA THR A 72 22.15 -15.94 22.15
C THR A 72 23.28 -14.90 22.20
N VAL A 73 23.01 -13.68 21.72
CA VAL A 73 23.98 -12.58 21.76
C VAL A 73 24.21 -12.16 23.21
N GLN A 74 25.45 -12.24 23.68
CA GLN A 74 25.83 -11.71 24.98
C GLN A 74 25.65 -10.19 24.99
N SER A 75 24.64 -9.73 25.72
CA SER A 75 24.32 -8.32 25.85
C SER A 75 23.73 -8.03 27.22
N GLU A 76 24.17 -6.94 27.84
CA GLU A 76 23.55 -6.42 29.06
C GLU A 76 22.18 -5.79 28.78
N LYS A 77 21.84 -5.54 27.52
CA LYS A 77 20.56 -4.94 27.13
C LYS A 77 19.43 -5.96 27.23
N LEU A 78 18.23 -5.48 27.55
CA LEU A 78 17.00 -6.23 27.30
C LEU A 78 16.76 -6.26 25.78
N ILE A 79 16.81 -7.45 25.20
CA ILE A 79 16.47 -7.69 23.80
C ILE A 79 15.05 -8.26 23.77
N VAL A 80 14.16 -7.61 23.03
CA VAL A 80 12.80 -8.04 22.77
C VAL A 80 12.63 -8.19 21.27
N THR A 81 12.11 -9.31 20.79
CA THR A 81 11.94 -9.50 19.35
C THR A 81 10.65 -10.22 19.01
N ALA A 82 10.02 -9.76 17.93
CA ALA A 82 8.89 -10.44 17.32
C ALA A 82 9.27 -11.86 16.88
N HIS A 83 8.36 -12.83 17.05
CA HIS A 83 8.53 -14.19 16.56
C HIS A 83 7.16 -14.75 16.14
N GLY A 84 6.83 -14.58 14.84
CA GLY A 84 5.46 -14.85 14.37
C GLY A 84 4.45 -13.94 15.09
N PRO A 85 3.31 -14.44 15.58
CA PRO A 85 2.35 -13.65 16.34
C PRO A 85 2.82 -13.33 17.77
N ASP A 86 3.88 -14.00 18.24
CA ASP A 86 4.38 -13.90 19.61
C ASP A 86 5.61 -12.98 19.71
N VAL A 87 6.09 -12.80 20.93
CA VAL A 87 7.32 -12.07 21.25
C VAL A 87 8.21 -12.95 22.12
N ILE A 88 9.52 -12.84 21.93
CA ILE A 88 10.53 -13.51 22.75
C ILE A 88 11.55 -12.49 23.24
N SER A 89 12.16 -12.76 24.39
CA SER A 89 13.14 -11.86 25.01
C SER A 89 14.29 -12.61 25.67
N ASN A 90 15.45 -11.95 25.77
CA ASN A 90 16.65 -12.56 26.40
C ASN A 90 16.61 -12.51 27.94
N LYS A 91 15.67 -11.73 28.50
CA LYS A 91 15.40 -11.61 29.93
C LYS A 91 13.91 -11.75 30.20
N PRO A 92 13.49 -12.19 31.40
CA PRO A 92 12.08 -12.25 31.76
C PRO A 92 11.45 -10.85 31.75
N ILE A 93 10.36 -10.69 31.00
CA ILE A 93 9.49 -9.51 31.01
C ILE A 93 8.05 -9.98 30.80
N ASP A 94 7.07 -9.15 31.16
CA ASP A 94 5.68 -9.41 30.83
C ASP A 94 5.44 -9.17 29.32
N HIS A 95 4.91 -10.17 28.62
CA HIS A 95 4.58 -10.07 27.19
C HIS A 95 3.09 -9.82 26.95
N THR A 96 2.26 -9.67 27.99
CA THR A 96 0.80 -9.55 27.87
C THR A 96 0.39 -8.40 26.95
N ASN A 97 1.11 -7.28 27.01
CA ASN A 97 0.89 -6.09 26.16
C ASN A 97 1.69 -6.10 24.85
N LEU A 98 2.27 -7.23 24.47
CA LEU A 98 3.03 -7.41 23.22
C LEU A 98 2.54 -8.59 22.38
N SER A 99 2.03 -9.65 23.00
CA SER A 99 1.61 -10.89 22.36
C SER A 99 0.28 -11.44 22.90
N PRO A 100 -0.53 -12.14 22.09
CA PRO A 100 -0.37 -12.28 20.65
C PRO A 100 -0.61 -10.94 19.94
N CYS A 101 -0.04 -10.82 18.74
CA CYS A 101 -0.13 -9.66 17.87
C CYS A 101 -0.45 -10.13 16.45
N ASN A 102 -1.53 -9.61 15.86
CA ASN A 102 -2.00 -10.04 14.54
C ASN A 102 -1.57 -9.07 13.41
N HIS A 103 -0.78 -8.04 13.72
CA HIS A 103 -0.16 -7.14 12.74
C HIS A 103 0.75 -7.92 11.80
N GLU A 104 0.47 -7.80 10.51
CA GLU A 104 1.27 -8.44 9.45
C GLU A 104 2.55 -7.66 9.14
N GLU A 105 2.54 -6.34 9.26
CA GLU A 105 3.67 -5.49 8.87
C GLU A 105 4.45 -5.01 10.09
N ALA A 106 5.77 -4.90 9.92
CA ALA A 106 6.63 -4.42 10.99
C ALA A 106 6.31 -2.97 11.40
N ASP A 107 5.90 -2.11 10.47
CA ASP A 107 5.65 -0.68 10.70
C ASP A 107 4.56 -0.40 11.77
N THR A 108 3.44 -1.10 11.66
CA THR A 108 2.29 -1.04 12.55
C THR A 108 2.59 -1.78 13.85
N ARG A 109 3.24 -2.95 13.76
CA ARG A 109 3.68 -3.70 14.94
C ARG A 109 4.70 -2.93 15.78
N MET A 110 5.54 -2.10 15.17
CA MET A 110 6.47 -1.21 15.90
C MET A 110 5.73 -0.26 16.84
N MET A 111 4.48 0.12 16.55
CA MET A 111 3.69 0.97 17.44
C MET A 111 3.27 0.25 18.72
N ILE A 112 3.07 -1.07 18.68
CA ILE A 112 2.85 -1.91 19.86
C ILE A 112 4.09 -1.96 20.74
N HIS A 113 5.26 -2.18 20.13
CA HIS A 113 6.55 -2.17 20.86
C HIS A 113 6.86 -0.79 21.43
N LEU A 114 6.56 0.28 20.69
CA LEU A 114 6.67 1.67 21.15
C LEU A 114 5.83 1.91 22.40
N ALA A 115 4.55 1.52 22.38
CA ALA A 115 3.63 1.71 23.51
C ALA A 115 4.12 0.98 24.76
N HIS A 116 4.47 -0.31 24.63
CA HIS A 116 5.01 -1.10 25.74
C HIS A 116 6.36 -0.57 26.25
N ALA A 117 7.24 -0.09 25.36
CA ALA A 117 8.49 0.54 25.79
C ALA A 117 8.24 1.87 26.52
N ALA A 118 7.24 2.64 26.10
CA ALA A 118 6.90 3.93 26.71
C ALA A 118 6.42 3.81 28.17
N GLU A 119 5.94 2.64 28.60
CA GLU A 119 5.59 2.36 30.01
C GLU A 119 6.77 2.51 30.96
N HIS A 120 8.00 2.31 30.47
CA HIS A 120 9.22 2.33 31.29
C HIS A 120 10.33 3.24 30.75
N CYS A 121 10.20 3.73 29.52
CA CYS A 121 11.21 4.53 28.85
C CYS A 121 10.68 5.94 28.52
N ARG A 122 11.45 6.97 28.88
CA ARG A 122 11.15 8.37 28.53
C ARG A 122 11.76 8.83 27.21
N ARG A 123 12.73 8.09 26.69
CA ARG A 123 13.44 8.38 25.45
C ARG A 123 13.49 7.12 24.59
N ILE A 124 12.91 7.18 23.41
CA ILE A 124 12.88 6.06 22.46
C ILE A 124 13.42 6.54 21.13
N LEU A 125 14.24 5.71 20.49
CA LEU A 125 14.74 5.92 19.14
C LEU A 125 14.26 4.75 18.27
N ILE A 126 13.48 5.06 17.24
CA ILE A 126 13.09 4.10 16.21
C ILE A 126 14.06 4.24 15.03
N ARG A 127 14.63 3.12 14.57
CA ARG A 127 15.43 3.07 13.35
C ARG A 127 14.58 2.51 12.22
N THR A 128 14.43 3.26 11.12
CA THR A 128 13.66 2.83 9.96
C THR A 128 14.18 3.47 8.67
N VAL A 129 13.83 2.89 7.53
CA VAL A 129 13.93 3.54 6.21
C VAL A 129 12.54 3.80 5.61
N ASP A 130 11.49 3.36 6.30
CA ASP A 130 10.11 3.44 5.87
C ASP A 130 9.45 4.74 6.35
N THR A 131 8.76 5.43 5.44
CA THR A 131 8.01 6.66 5.72
C THR A 131 6.74 6.43 6.50
N ASP A 132 6.15 5.24 6.38
CA ASP A 132 4.87 4.93 7.02
C ASP A 132 5.04 4.90 8.54
N VAL A 133 6.21 4.47 9.03
CA VAL A 133 6.59 4.52 10.45
C VAL A 133 6.60 5.95 11.00
N VAL A 134 7.02 6.95 10.20
CA VAL A 134 6.98 8.36 10.64
C VAL A 134 5.53 8.77 10.86
N VAL A 135 4.67 8.56 9.87
CA VAL A 135 3.22 8.89 9.92
C VAL A 135 2.55 8.22 11.12
N LEU A 136 2.76 6.92 11.29
CA LEU A 136 2.21 6.14 12.41
C LEU A 136 2.73 6.65 13.77
N SER A 137 4.02 6.99 13.85
CA SER A 137 4.63 7.45 15.10
C SER A 137 4.13 8.84 15.54
N VAL A 138 3.84 9.75 14.61
CA VAL A 138 3.22 11.05 14.92
C VAL A 138 1.85 10.85 15.59
N ALA A 139 1.06 9.91 15.09
CA ALA A 139 -0.24 9.58 15.66
C ALA A 139 -0.10 8.88 17.02
N ALA A 140 0.84 7.93 17.14
CA ALA A 140 1.11 7.23 18.40
C ALA A 140 1.56 8.20 19.51
N MET A 141 2.31 9.25 19.18
CA MET A 141 2.72 10.28 20.14
C MET A 141 1.56 10.95 20.87
N THR A 142 0.35 11.01 20.27
CA THR A 142 -0.84 11.57 20.94
C THR A 142 -1.25 10.78 22.18
N ARG A 143 -0.87 9.50 22.27
CA ARG A 143 -1.09 8.63 23.44
C ARG A 143 0.06 8.67 24.45
N HIS A 144 1.23 9.18 24.06
CA HIS A 144 2.44 9.20 24.89
C HIS A 144 3.07 10.60 24.95
N PRO A 145 2.35 11.64 25.43
CA PRO A 145 2.83 13.03 25.40
C PRO A 145 4.08 13.28 26.26
N HIS A 146 4.39 12.37 27.18
CA HIS A 146 5.58 12.41 28.04
C HIS A 146 6.85 11.87 27.37
N LEU A 147 6.71 11.22 26.22
CA LEU A 147 7.80 10.54 25.54
C LEU A 147 8.62 11.49 24.66
N GLN A 148 9.94 11.41 24.73
CA GLN A 148 10.84 11.98 23.73
C GLN A 148 11.12 10.91 22.67
N LEU A 149 10.26 10.84 21.66
CA LEU A 149 10.41 9.93 20.54
C LEU A 149 11.22 10.55 19.40
N TRP A 150 12.17 9.78 18.89
CA TRP A 150 13.01 10.13 17.75
C TRP A 150 12.95 9.04 16.69
N ILE A 151 12.94 9.41 15.41
CA ILE A 151 13.13 8.50 14.28
C ILE A 151 14.50 8.74 13.66
N ALA A 152 15.35 7.72 13.60
CA ALA A 152 16.52 7.69 12.72
C ALA A 152 16.09 7.15 11.35
N MET A 153 15.84 8.05 10.39
CA MET A 153 15.30 7.74 9.07
C MET A 153 16.37 7.74 7.98
N GLY A 154 16.23 6.88 6.97
CA GLY A 154 17.03 6.93 5.73
C GLY A 154 18.38 6.22 5.85
N ALA A 155 19.22 6.29 4.82
CA ALA A 155 20.55 5.66 4.81
C ALA A 155 21.55 6.54 4.05
N GLY A 156 22.85 6.38 4.35
CA GLY A 156 23.91 7.14 3.71
C GLY A 156 23.70 8.65 3.84
N LYS A 157 23.74 9.36 2.71
CA LYS A 157 23.55 10.82 2.63
C LYS A 157 22.15 11.31 3.03
N ASP A 158 21.14 10.44 2.92
CA ASP A 158 19.75 10.77 3.20
C ASP A 158 19.36 10.46 4.65
N PHE A 159 20.34 10.08 5.48
CA PHE A 159 20.14 9.79 6.89
C PHE A 159 19.83 11.06 7.69
N ARG A 160 18.76 11.03 8.49
CA ARG A 160 18.35 12.15 9.35
C ARG A 160 17.62 11.69 10.60
N TYR A 161 17.65 12.53 11.62
CA TYR A 161 16.84 12.34 12.83
C TYR A 161 15.60 13.23 12.78
N ILE A 162 14.45 12.66 13.13
CA ILE A 162 13.15 13.34 13.18
C ILE A 162 12.64 13.28 14.62
N ALA A 163 12.17 14.43 15.12
CA ALA A 163 11.70 14.58 16.49
C ALA A 163 10.17 14.52 16.56
N GLU A 164 9.62 13.32 16.65
CA GLU A 164 8.17 13.08 16.55
C GLU A 164 7.36 13.82 17.62
N HIS A 165 7.94 13.94 18.82
CA HIS A 165 7.32 14.67 19.93
C HIS A 165 7.13 16.17 19.64
N TYR A 166 7.99 16.80 18.82
CA TYR A 166 7.77 18.17 18.37
C TYR A 166 6.74 18.24 17.24
N ILE A 167 6.80 17.32 16.27
CA ILE A 167 5.86 17.29 15.15
C ILE A 167 4.43 17.07 15.65
N SER A 168 4.22 16.06 16.50
CA SER A 168 2.91 15.76 17.08
C SER A 168 2.37 16.93 17.91
N LYS A 169 3.25 17.61 18.68
CA LYS A 169 2.88 18.82 19.45
C LYS A 169 2.44 19.98 18.55
N VAL A 170 3.15 20.24 17.44
CA VAL A 170 2.83 21.32 16.50
C VAL A 170 1.54 21.04 15.73
N LEU A 171 1.33 19.79 15.31
CA LEU A 171 0.12 19.38 14.60
C LEU A 171 -1.12 19.41 15.51
N GLY A 172 -0.94 19.11 16.80
CA GLY A 172 -2.02 18.90 17.74
C GLY A 172 -2.71 17.55 17.53
N VAL A 173 -3.49 17.14 18.54
CA VAL A 173 -4.07 15.79 18.63
C VAL A 173 -4.90 15.43 17.40
N ALA A 174 -5.82 16.31 16.98
CA ALA A 174 -6.74 16.03 15.86
C ALA A 174 -5.98 15.76 14.56
N LYS A 175 -5.06 16.64 14.15
CA LYS A 175 -4.32 16.46 12.90
C LYS A 175 -3.37 15.27 12.97
N ALA A 176 -2.68 15.08 14.10
CA ALA A 176 -1.78 13.95 14.29
C ALA A 176 -2.52 12.61 14.19
N GLN A 177 -3.72 12.50 14.78
CA GLN A 177 -4.55 11.30 14.65
C GLN A 177 -5.12 11.13 13.25
N CYS A 178 -5.42 12.21 12.52
CA CYS A 178 -5.88 12.11 11.13
C CYS A 178 -4.78 11.73 10.13
N LEU A 179 -3.49 11.84 10.45
CA LEU A 179 -2.43 11.57 9.47
C LEU A 179 -2.43 10.14 8.91
N PRO A 180 -2.60 9.07 9.73
CA PRO A 180 -2.73 7.72 9.20
C PRO A 180 -4.14 7.43 8.66
N LEU A 181 -5.12 8.26 9.03
CA LEU A 181 -6.55 8.05 8.82
C LEU A 181 -7.01 8.70 7.51
N PHE A 182 -7.38 7.87 6.54
CA PHE A 182 -8.38 8.27 5.55
C PHE A 182 -9.75 8.13 6.24
N HIS A 183 -10.41 9.26 6.54
CA HIS A 183 -11.68 9.28 7.25
C HIS A 183 -12.80 8.51 6.50
N SER A 184 -13.88 8.18 7.20
CA SER A 184 -15.04 7.46 6.67
C SER A 184 -15.58 8.17 5.43
N PHE A 185 -15.45 7.48 4.31
CA PHE A 185 -15.75 7.98 2.98
C PHE A 185 -17.24 8.09 2.74
N THR A 186 -17.67 9.25 2.29
CA THR A 186 -19.04 9.51 1.85
C THR A 186 -19.09 9.66 0.34
N ALA A 187 -20.27 9.50 -0.26
CA ALA A 187 -20.49 9.80 -1.67
C ALA A 187 -20.14 11.26 -2.01
N ASN A 188 -20.17 12.17 -1.03
CA ASN A 188 -19.81 13.58 -1.22
C ASN A 188 -18.30 13.76 -1.45
N ASP A 189 -17.47 12.89 -0.88
CA ASP A 189 -16.00 12.94 -0.99
C ASP A 189 -15.50 12.52 -2.38
N MET A 190 -16.31 11.75 -3.12
CA MET A 190 -15.97 11.33 -4.49
C MET A 190 -15.76 12.53 -5.42
N SER A 191 -16.55 13.60 -5.27
CA SER A 191 -16.39 14.79 -6.12
C SER A 191 -15.00 15.43 -5.99
N VAL A 192 -14.47 15.50 -4.77
CA VAL A 192 -13.15 16.05 -4.47
C VAL A 192 -12.05 15.14 -5.01
N LEU A 193 -12.20 13.84 -4.81
CA LEU A 193 -11.23 12.85 -5.26
C LEU A 193 -11.18 12.74 -6.78
N GLU A 194 -12.33 12.78 -7.45
CA GLU A 194 -12.39 12.76 -8.90
C GLU A 194 -11.76 14.01 -9.51
N ARG A 195 -11.98 15.19 -8.90
CA ARG A 195 -11.31 16.42 -9.32
C ARG A 195 -9.81 16.31 -9.12
N PHE A 196 -9.36 15.82 -7.96
CA PHE A 196 -7.94 15.61 -7.69
C PHE A 196 -7.30 14.65 -8.69
N VAL A 197 -7.92 13.48 -8.93
CA VAL A 197 -7.43 12.49 -9.89
C VAL A 197 -7.42 13.06 -11.30
N THR A 198 -8.45 13.79 -11.71
CA THR A 198 -8.46 14.47 -13.00
C THR A 198 -7.23 15.37 -13.18
N LEU A 199 -6.92 16.18 -12.15
CA LEU A 199 -5.76 17.09 -12.17
C LEU A 199 -4.41 16.37 -12.10
N LEU A 200 -4.35 15.15 -11.58
CA LEU A 200 -3.14 14.31 -11.64
C LEU A 200 -2.81 13.89 -13.07
N TYR A 201 -3.82 13.57 -13.88
CA TYR A 201 -3.64 13.17 -15.28
C TYR A 201 -3.52 14.37 -16.23
N ASP A 202 -4.21 15.47 -15.92
CA ASP A 202 -4.16 16.72 -16.69
C ASP A 202 -4.40 17.93 -15.78
N ARG A 203 -3.31 18.61 -15.40
CA ARG A 203 -3.34 19.79 -14.54
C ARG A 203 -4.14 20.96 -15.12
N GLY A 204 -4.29 21.03 -16.45
CA GLY A 204 -5.03 22.07 -17.14
C GLY A 204 -6.51 21.72 -17.35
N SER A 205 -6.96 20.56 -16.90
CA SER A 205 -8.30 20.09 -17.20
C SER A 205 -9.38 20.92 -16.52
N ASN A 206 -10.42 21.26 -17.28
CA ASN A 206 -11.66 21.85 -16.78
C ASN A 206 -12.68 20.79 -16.34
N CYS A 207 -12.39 19.49 -16.51
CA CYS A 207 -13.30 18.42 -16.10
C CYS A 207 -13.35 18.29 -14.57
N HIS A 208 -14.55 18.17 -14.00
CA HIS A 208 -14.71 17.98 -12.56
C HIS A 208 -14.73 16.50 -12.16
N ASP A 209 -15.09 15.61 -13.08
CA ASP A 209 -15.17 14.17 -12.86
C ASP A 209 -14.21 13.38 -13.78
N VAL A 210 -13.80 12.20 -13.32
CA VAL A 210 -12.84 11.35 -14.03
C VAL A 210 -13.40 10.75 -15.32
N ASN A 211 -14.71 10.55 -15.43
CA ASN A 211 -15.31 9.96 -16.64
C ASN A 211 -15.30 10.96 -17.81
N SER A 212 -15.64 12.23 -17.55
CA SER A 212 -15.54 13.33 -18.51
C SER A 212 -14.09 13.54 -18.94
N ALA A 213 -13.17 13.58 -17.99
CA ALA A 213 -11.74 13.71 -18.26
C ALA A 213 -11.23 12.52 -19.10
N ARG A 214 -11.61 11.29 -18.73
CA ARG A 214 -11.26 10.06 -19.46
C ARG A 214 -11.78 10.10 -20.89
N LYS A 215 -13.05 10.48 -21.11
CA LYS A 215 -13.65 10.60 -22.43
C LYS A 215 -12.89 11.61 -23.28
N TYR A 216 -12.65 12.81 -22.73
CA TYR A 216 -11.88 13.85 -23.41
C TYR A 216 -10.50 13.32 -23.81
N MET A 217 -9.69 12.85 -22.87
CA MET A 217 -8.33 12.39 -23.17
C MET A 217 -8.29 11.21 -24.16
N PHE A 218 -9.27 10.30 -24.09
CA PHE A 218 -9.40 9.21 -25.03
C PHE A 218 -9.68 9.71 -26.46
N THR A 219 -10.57 10.70 -26.62
CA THR A 219 -10.85 11.29 -27.94
C THR A 219 -9.65 12.03 -28.53
N PHE A 220 -8.73 12.52 -27.71
CA PHE A 220 -7.46 13.12 -28.14
C PHE A 220 -6.33 12.09 -28.33
N GLY A 221 -6.66 10.79 -28.37
CA GLY A 221 -5.72 9.73 -28.74
C GLY A 221 -4.70 9.35 -27.65
N ARG A 222 -4.94 9.71 -26.38
CA ARG A 222 -4.09 9.22 -25.28
C ARG A 222 -4.22 7.71 -25.13
N GLN A 223 -3.09 7.06 -24.81
CA GLN A 223 -3.06 5.63 -24.49
C GLN A 223 -3.89 5.34 -23.25
N ILE A 224 -4.50 4.17 -23.19
CA ILE A 224 -5.42 3.78 -22.11
C ILE A 224 -4.77 3.77 -20.71
N GLU A 225 -3.46 3.58 -20.66
CA GLU A 225 -2.64 3.63 -19.45
C GLU A 225 -2.44 5.06 -18.94
N ASN A 226 -2.60 6.07 -19.82
CA ASN A 226 -2.33 7.48 -19.59
C ASN A 226 -3.62 8.32 -19.53
N ILE A 227 -4.74 7.71 -19.17
CA ILE A 227 -6.02 8.37 -18.93
C ILE A 227 -6.55 7.96 -17.55
N PRO A 228 -7.33 8.84 -16.88
CA PRO A 228 -7.80 8.56 -15.53
C PRO A 228 -8.70 7.31 -15.48
N PRO A 229 -8.80 6.63 -14.32
CA PRO A 229 -9.69 5.48 -14.14
C PRO A 229 -11.15 5.87 -14.38
N THR A 230 -12.04 4.88 -14.51
CA THR A 230 -13.48 5.16 -14.42
C THR A 230 -13.84 5.55 -12.99
N SER A 231 -14.93 6.30 -12.82
CA SER A 231 -15.45 6.66 -11.49
C SER A 231 -15.62 5.43 -10.59
N GLU A 232 -16.18 4.34 -11.14
CA GLU A 232 -16.34 3.08 -10.41
C GLU A 232 -15.00 2.45 -10.00
N ALA A 233 -14.00 2.43 -10.89
CA ALA A 233 -12.69 1.89 -10.55
C ALA A 233 -11.96 2.74 -9.51
N LEU A 234 -12.15 4.06 -9.55
CA LEU A 234 -11.66 4.98 -8.52
C LEU A 234 -12.34 4.70 -7.18
N PHE A 235 -13.66 4.53 -7.16
CA PHE A 235 -14.40 4.21 -5.94
C PHE A 235 -13.90 2.92 -5.27
N GLN A 236 -13.70 1.85 -6.03
CA GLN A 236 -13.12 0.61 -5.50
C GLN A 236 -11.67 0.80 -5.01
N HIS A 237 -10.88 1.64 -5.67
CA HIS A 237 -9.54 1.99 -5.21
C HIS A 237 -9.59 2.73 -3.87
N CYS A 238 -10.49 3.70 -3.73
CA CYS A 238 -10.69 4.44 -2.49
C CYS A 238 -11.08 3.52 -1.32
N LYS A 239 -12.00 2.57 -1.54
CA LYS A 239 -12.35 1.54 -0.55
C LYS A 239 -11.13 0.80 -0.02
N ARG A 240 -10.22 0.38 -0.91
CA ARG A 240 -8.97 -0.29 -0.50
C ARG A 240 -8.02 0.64 0.25
N ALA A 241 -7.91 1.91 -0.15
CA ALA A 241 -7.10 2.89 0.55
C ALA A 241 -7.61 3.16 1.97
N ILE A 242 -8.94 3.23 2.15
CA ILE A 242 -9.60 3.36 3.46
C ILE A 242 -9.39 2.11 4.30
N TYR A 243 -9.41 0.91 3.71
CA TYR A 243 -9.04 -0.31 4.42
C TYR A 243 -7.64 -0.19 5.06
N GLN A 244 -6.66 0.29 4.30
CA GLN A 244 -5.30 0.49 4.81
C GLN A 244 -5.24 1.60 5.87
N GLY A 245 -5.61 2.83 5.53
CA GLY A 245 -5.44 3.97 6.43
C GLY A 245 -6.48 4.03 7.56
N GLY A 246 -7.75 3.84 7.17
CA GLY A 246 -8.91 3.95 8.05
C GLY A 246 -9.12 2.77 8.99
N HIS A 247 -8.75 1.54 8.60
CA HIS A 247 -8.94 0.35 9.45
C HIS A 247 -7.64 -0.22 10.00
N ILE A 248 -6.56 -0.35 9.21
CA ILE A 248 -5.30 -0.93 9.71
C ILE A 248 -4.50 0.12 10.49
N TRP A 249 -4.15 1.23 9.86
CA TRP A 249 -3.24 2.22 10.44
C TRP A 249 -3.85 2.97 11.64
N SER A 250 -5.15 3.27 11.59
CA SER A 250 -5.87 3.90 12.71
C SER A 250 -5.85 3.05 14.00
N GLN A 251 -5.81 1.72 13.84
CA GLN A 251 -5.78 0.73 14.91
C GLN A 251 -4.36 0.20 15.19
N ALA A 252 -3.30 0.84 14.69
CA ALA A 252 -1.91 0.41 14.93
C ALA A 252 -1.50 0.35 16.40
N HIS A 253 -2.27 1.00 17.29
CA HIS A 253 -2.09 0.98 18.74
C HIS A 253 -2.74 -0.24 19.42
N GLU A 254 -3.57 -1.00 18.71
CA GLU A 254 -4.22 -2.21 19.19
C GLU A 254 -3.43 -3.43 18.73
N ARG A 255 -3.16 -4.41 19.59
CA ARG A 255 -2.39 -5.60 19.19
C ARG A 255 -3.11 -6.51 18.21
N GLN A 256 -4.43 -6.51 18.32
CA GLN A 256 -5.32 -7.38 17.58
C GLN A 256 -6.49 -6.58 17.01
N PRO A 257 -6.25 -5.64 16.09
CA PRO A 257 -7.31 -4.92 15.40
C PRO A 257 -8.33 -5.87 14.78
N VAL A 258 -9.60 -5.49 14.89
CA VAL A 258 -10.69 -6.14 14.17
C VAL A 258 -10.88 -5.39 12.86
N LEU A 259 -10.69 -6.10 11.74
CA LEU A 259 -10.78 -5.53 10.41
C LEU A 259 -12.11 -5.93 9.75
N PRO A 260 -12.71 -5.06 8.91
CA PRO A 260 -13.90 -5.40 8.15
C PRO A 260 -13.60 -6.51 7.13
N ASP A 261 -14.65 -7.16 6.59
CA ASP A 261 -14.46 -8.13 5.52
C ASP A 261 -13.84 -7.43 4.30
N PRO A 262 -12.75 -7.96 3.72
CA PRO A 262 -12.12 -7.33 2.57
C PRO A 262 -13.04 -7.19 1.36
N SER A 263 -14.06 -8.04 1.23
CA SER A 263 -15.06 -7.99 0.15
C SER A 263 -15.84 -6.68 0.14
N ASP A 264 -16.10 -6.11 1.32
CA ASP A 264 -16.77 -4.81 1.45
C ASP A 264 -15.85 -3.64 1.07
N CYS A 265 -14.55 -3.91 1.05
CA CYS A 265 -13.48 -2.93 0.94
C CYS A 265 -12.75 -2.97 -0.40
N GLY A 266 -13.44 -3.39 -1.47
CA GLY A 266 -12.90 -3.36 -2.83
C GLY A 266 -11.93 -4.50 -3.15
N TRP A 267 -12.07 -5.62 -2.44
CA TRP A 267 -11.41 -6.89 -2.74
C TRP A 267 -12.43 -7.95 -3.14
N GLN A 268 -11.95 -9.02 -3.76
CA GLN A 268 -12.74 -10.21 -4.06
C GLN A 268 -11.89 -11.46 -3.82
N PHE A 269 -12.51 -12.53 -3.34
CA PHE A 269 -11.82 -13.78 -3.11
C PHE A 269 -11.97 -14.70 -4.32
N MET A 270 -10.88 -14.93 -5.05
CA MET A 270 -10.83 -15.77 -6.25
C MET A 270 -9.55 -16.61 -6.25
N ASP A 271 -9.64 -17.85 -6.71
CA ASP A 271 -8.48 -18.76 -6.80
C ASP A 271 -7.74 -18.94 -5.47
N ARG A 272 -8.50 -19.00 -4.36
CA ARG A 272 -8.00 -19.10 -2.97
C ARG A 272 -7.17 -17.90 -2.50
N GLN A 273 -7.30 -16.75 -3.16
CA GLN A 273 -6.59 -15.53 -2.78
C GLN A 273 -7.47 -14.30 -2.90
N TRP A 274 -7.15 -13.28 -2.10
CA TRP A 274 -7.74 -11.97 -2.26
C TRP A 274 -7.10 -11.23 -3.42
N GLN A 275 -7.93 -10.73 -4.34
CA GLN A 275 -7.51 -9.94 -5.49
C GLN A 275 -8.25 -8.60 -5.48
N PRO A 276 -7.65 -7.52 -6.02
CA PRO A 276 -8.35 -6.25 -6.13
C PRO A 276 -9.63 -6.42 -6.97
N PHE A 277 -10.76 -6.02 -6.42
CA PHE A 277 -11.99 -5.87 -7.19
C PHE A 277 -11.91 -4.54 -7.93
N TRP A 278 -11.73 -4.60 -9.25
CA TRP A 278 -11.43 -3.41 -10.05
C TRP A 278 -12.67 -2.61 -10.41
N THR A 279 -13.75 -3.26 -10.83
CA THR A 279 -14.98 -2.59 -11.26
C THR A 279 -16.11 -3.61 -11.47
N VAL A 280 -17.36 -3.19 -11.26
CA VAL A 280 -18.56 -3.91 -11.73
C VAL A 280 -18.84 -3.72 -13.22
N LEU A 281 -18.19 -2.73 -13.85
CA LEU A 281 -18.46 -2.39 -15.25
C LEU A 281 -18.00 -3.52 -16.18
N PRO A 282 -18.80 -3.85 -17.21
CA PRO A 282 -18.40 -4.83 -18.19
C PRO A 282 -17.17 -4.35 -18.96
N GLN A 283 -16.37 -5.28 -19.47
CA GLN A 283 -15.22 -4.90 -20.30
C GLN A 283 -15.70 -4.08 -21.51
N ALA A 284 -15.10 -2.90 -21.70
CA ALA A 284 -15.46 -1.99 -22.78
C ALA A 284 -15.31 -2.65 -24.16
N SER A 285 -14.32 -3.55 -24.34
CA SER A 285 -14.13 -4.32 -25.57
C SER A 285 -15.28 -5.28 -25.89
N LEU A 286 -16.01 -5.73 -24.87
CA LEU A 286 -17.14 -6.66 -25.01
C LEU A 286 -18.46 -5.93 -25.22
N THR A 287 -18.55 -4.66 -24.82
CA THR A 287 -19.81 -3.90 -24.76
C THR A 287 -19.87 -2.69 -25.69
N CYS A 288 -18.75 -2.01 -25.95
CA CYS A 288 -18.69 -0.84 -26.81
C CYS A 288 -18.31 -1.26 -28.23
N ARG A 289 -19.31 -1.66 -29.03
CA ARG A 289 -19.08 -2.03 -30.43
C ARG A 289 -18.53 -0.83 -31.23
N GLU A 290 -18.81 0.39 -30.81
CA GLU A 290 -18.39 1.66 -31.42
C GLU A 290 -16.86 1.90 -31.36
N LEU A 291 -16.14 1.16 -30.49
CA LEU A 291 -14.67 1.17 -30.44
C LEU A 291 -14.04 0.29 -31.54
N LEU A 292 -14.85 -0.45 -32.31
CA LEU A 292 -14.38 -1.20 -33.48
C LEU A 292 -13.82 -0.25 -34.54
N LYS A 293 -12.50 -0.23 -34.67
CA LYS A 293 -11.83 0.42 -35.80
C LYS A 293 -11.51 -0.57 -36.92
N CYS A 294 -11.78 -0.15 -38.14
CA CYS A 294 -11.25 -0.85 -39.31
C CYS A 294 -9.88 -0.28 -39.71
N ALA A 295 -9.04 -1.13 -40.28
CA ALA A 295 -7.77 -0.76 -40.92
C ALA A 295 -7.91 -0.66 -42.45
N CYS A 296 -9.13 -0.45 -42.95
CA CYS A 296 -9.38 -0.32 -44.39
C CYS A 296 -8.72 0.96 -44.91
N LYS A 297 -8.06 0.88 -46.07
CA LYS A 297 -7.40 2.04 -46.71
C LYS A 297 -8.30 2.78 -47.73
N LYS A 298 -9.50 2.24 -48.00
CA LYS A 298 -10.49 2.73 -49.01
C LYS A 298 -11.91 2.50 -48.45
N GLU A 299 -12.94 2.72 -49.27
CA GLU A 299 -14.36 2.59 -48.87
C GLU A 299 -14.70 1.26 -48.17
N CYS A 300 -15.47 1.36 -47.09
CA CYS A 300 -15.78 0.26 -46.17
C CYS A 300 -17.06 -0.52 -46.51
N ARG A 301 -17.31 -0.83 -47.79
CA ARG A 301 -18.54 -1.54 -48.23
C ARG A 301 -18.45 -3.07 -48.18
N SER A 302 -17.25 -3.65 -48.09
CA SER A 302 -17.07 -5.11 -48.13
C SER A 302 -17.32 -5.77 -46.77
N LYS A 303 -17.67 -7.07 -46.79
CA LYS A 303 -17.75 -7.92 -45.59
C LYS A 303 -16.39 -8.14 -44.90
N ARG A 304 -15.28 -7.69 -45.49
CA ARG A 304 -13.94 -7.71 -44.88
C ARG A 304 -13.70 -6.52 -43.93
N CYS A 305 -14.51 -5.45 -44.03
CA CYS A 305 -14.43 -4.35 -43.08
C CYS A 305 -15.06 -4.78 -41.74
N LYS A 306 -14.29 -4.62 -40.64
CA LYS A 306 -14.75 -4.96 -39.29
C LYS A 306 -15.99 -4.16 -38.86
N CYS A 307 -16.04 -2.87 -39.20
CA CYS A 307 -17.18 -2.00 -38.85
C CYS A 307 -18.44 -2.43 -39.60
N ASN A 308 -18.35 -2.62 -40.92
CA ASN A 308 -19.47 -3.07 -41.75
C ASN A 308 -19.96 -4.48 -41.36
N LYS A 309 -19.04 -5.41 -41.08
CA LYS A 309 -19.37 -6.75 -40.58
C LYS A 309 -20.13 -6.69 -39.24
N ALA A 310 -19.84 -5.69 -38.42
CA ALA A 310 -20.52 -5.45 -37.15
C ALA A 310 -21.81 -4.60 -37.28
N GLY A 311 -22.19 -4.18 -38.50
CA GLY A 311 -23.37 -3.34 -38.74
C GLY A 311 -23.20 -1.88 -38.30
N LEU A 312 -21.97 -1.39 -38.16
CA LEU A 312 -21.66 -0.04 -37.68
C LEU A 312 -21.11 0.86 -38.78
N LYS A 313 -21.39 2.17 -38.68
CA LYS A 313 -20.69 3.20 -39.46
C LYS A 313 -19.25 3.32 -38.97
N CYS A 314 -18.31 3.55 -39.89
CA CYS A 314 -16.91 3.79 -39.55
C CYS A 314 -16.79 5.11 -38.77
N THR A 315 -16.19 5.08 -37.59
CA THR A 315 -16.01 6.25 -36.71
C THR A 315 -14.68 6.96 -36.95
N ALA A 316 -14.47 8.12 -36.32
CA ALA A 316 -13.18 8.84 -36.33
C ALA A 316 -11.97 8.00 -35.84
N LEU A 317 -12.22 6.86 -35.19
CA LEU A 317 -11.18 5.92 -34.76
C LEU A 317 -10.67 5.03 -35.92
N CYS A 318 -11.36 5.00 -37.07
CA CYS A 318 -11.02 4.17 -38.22
C CYS A 318 -9.94 4.80 -39.10
N SER A 319 -9.06 3.98 -39.68
CA SER A 319 -8.03 4.46 -40.63
C SER A 319 -8.55 4.67 -42.07
N CYS A 320 -9.86 4.49 -42.28
CA CYS A 320 -10.49 4.63 -43.59
C CYS A 320 -11.02 6.05 -43.79
N VAL A 321 -11.18 6.45 -45.06
CA VAL A 321 -11.74 7.75 -45.42
C VAL A 321 -13.17 7.94 -44.87
N CYS A 322 -13.94 6.85 -44.76
CA CYS A 322 -15.30 6.88 -44.19
C CYS A 322 -15.35 7.31 -42.71
N GLY A 323 -14.23 7.22 -41.97
CA GLY A 323 -14.14 7.69 -40.59
C GLY A 323 -13.89 9.20 -40.47
N ALA A 324 -13.47 9.86 -41.55
CA ALA A 324 -13.12 11.29 -41.56
C ALA A 324 -14.35 12.21 -41.60
N ASP A 325 -15.54 11.69 -41.93
CA ASP A 325 -16.79 12.46 -42.02
C ASP A 325 -17.50 12.66 -40.66
N PHE A 326 -16.90 12.21 -39.56
CA PHE A 326 -17.41 12.53 -38.22
C PHE A 326 -17.03 13.99 -37.92
N PRO A 327 -18.00 14.90 -37.73
CA PRO A 327 -17.67 16.27 -37.36
C PRO A 327 -16.90 16.21 -36.04
N VAL A 328 -15.65 16.69 -36.08
CA VAL A 328 -14.93 17.07 -34.88
C VAL A 328 -15.73 18.23 -34.31
N GLN A 329 -16.69 17.95 -33.42
CA GLN A 329 -17.25 19.00 -32.60
C GLN A 329 -16.09 19.48 -31.73
N HIS A 330 -15.48 20.59 -32.11
CA HIS A 330 -14.74 21.44 -31.20
C HIS A 330 -15.79 22.23 -30.40
N PRO A 331 -15.99 21.97 -29.10
CA PRO A 331 -16.59 22.97 -28.25
C PRO A 331 -15.50 23.98 -27.89
N VAL A 332 -15.88 25.26 -27.96
CA VAL A 332 -15.10 26.43 -27.53
C VAL A 332 -14.63 26.27 -26.09
#